data_AF-A0A2A5GKL0-F1
#
_entry.id   AF-A0A2A5GKL0-F1
#
_cell.length_a   1.000
_cell.length_b   1.000
_cell.length_c   1.000
_cell.angle_alpha   90.00
_cell.angle_beta   90.00
_cell.angle_gamma   90.00
#
_symmetry.space_group_name_H-M   'P 1'
#
loop_
_entity.id
_entity.type
_entity.pdbx_description
1 polymer ?
#
loop_
_entity_poly.entity_id
_entity_poly.type
_entity_poly.pdbx_seq_one_letter_code
_entity_poly.pdbx_strand_id
1 'polypeptide(L)'
;MKKKLGYLFTNIMTLYFLISGFSVLFDVPAKLKRIDLNAINSDGEIAFILIYTGLMTGIGVTSLLLQYFSGTWIYSALLTTIIIGSFIVFRIVGSIMVGSLSSTQINFLAFEILEVTAGVLLLTKENFKRSLPYLS
;
A
#
# COMPACT_ATOMS: atom_id res chain seq x y z
N MET A 1 -24.74 -0.83 -5.80
CA MET A 1 -23.78 -1.87 -5.36
C MET A 1 -22.31 -1.45 -5.52
N LYS A 2 -21.89 -0.93 -6.68
CA LYS A 2 -20.48 -0.55 -6.97
C LYS A 2 -19.83 0.40 -5.96
N LYS A 3 -20.53 1.49 -5.59
CA LYS A 3 -20.04 2.44 -4.57
C LYS A 3 -19.72 1.77 -3.21
N LYS A 4 -20.58 0.85 -2.75
CA LYS A 4 -20.38 0.15 -1.46
C LYS A 4 -19.11 -0.72 -1.50
N LEU A 5 -18.84 -1.39 -2.62
CA LEU A 5 -17.62 -2.18 -2.80
C LEU A 5 -16.36 -1.31 -2.83
N GLY A 6 -16.43 -0.14 -3.49
CA GLY A 6 -15.33 0.82 -3.50
C GLY A 6 -14.96 1.32 -2.11
N TYR A 7 -15.96 1.79 -1.34
CA TYR A 7 -15.75 2.19 0.06
C TYR A 7 -15.27 1.04 0.96
N LEU A 8 -15.78 -0.17 0.74
CA LEU A 8 -15.33 -1.34 1.48
C LEU A 8 -13.85 -1.62 1.21
N PHE A 9 -13.46 -1.64 -0.06
CA PHE A 9 -12.06 -1.82 -0.47
C PHE A 9 -11.17 -0.74 0.15
N THR A 10 -11.50 0.54 0.00
CA THR A 10 -10.66 1.62 0.53
C THR A 10 -10.56 1.59 2.05
N ASN A 11 -11.64 1.28 2.75
CA ASN A 11 -11.61 1.15 4.21
C ASN A 11 -10.75 -0.03 4.66
N ILE A 12 -10.84 -1.18 3.98
CA ILE A 12 -9.98 -2.34 4.27
C ILE A 12 -8.52 -1.99 4.02
N MET A 13 -8.19 -1.38 2.88
CA MET A 13 -6.81 -1.00 2.56
C MET A 13 -6.26 0.03 3.53
N THR A 14 -7.08 1.00 3.92
CA THR A 14 -6.75 2.00 4.92
C THR A 14 -6.41 1.35 6.26
N LEU A 15 -7.28 0.45 6.74
CA LEU A 15 -7.03 -0.28 7.98
C LEU A 15 -5.77 -1.14 7.87
N TYR A 16 -5.57 -1.81 6.73
CA TYR A 16 -4.34 -2.55 6.45
C TYR A 16 -3.09 -1.68 6.60
N PHE A 17 -3.06 -0.50 5.99
CA PHE A 17 -1.93 0.43 6.08
C PHE A 17 -1.69 0.93 7.51
N LEU A 18 -2.75 1.34 8.21
CA LEU A 18 -2.65 1.80 9.60
C LEU A 18 -2.15 0.68 10.53
N ILE A 19 -2.81 -0.49 10.51
CA ILE A 19 -2.44 -1.64 11.35
C ILE A 19 -1.01 -2.09 11.02
N SER A 20 -0.65 -2.15 9.74
CA SER A 20 0.70 -2.55 9.34
C SER A 20 1.75 -1.56 9.84
N GLY A 21 1.49 -0.25 9.77
CA GLY A 21 2.36 0.79 10.32
C GLY A 21 2.57 0.65 11.83
N PHE A 22 1.48 0.54 12.59
CA PHE A 22 1.58 0.38 14.05
C PHE A 22 2.20 -0.95 14.47
N SER A 23 1.97 -2.03 13.72
CA SER A 23 2.47 -3.37 14.08
C SER A 23 4.00 -3.45 14.13
N VAL A 24 4.72 -2.57 13.43
CA VAL A 24 6.20 -2.54 13.48
C VAL A 24 6.70 -2.21 14.88
N LEU A 25 5.93 -1.45 15.68
CA LEU A 25 6.30 -1.07 17.05
C LEU A 25 6.30 -2.26 18.01
N PHE A 26 5.63 -3.35 17.65
CA PHE A 26 5.52 -4.56 18.47
C PHE A 26 6.40 -5.71 17.97
N ASP A 27 6.79 -5.69 16.69
CA ASP A 27 7.62 -6.75 16.09
C ASP A 27 8.44 -6.22 14.91
N VAL A 28 9.56 -5.57 15.25
CA VAL A 28 10.53 -5.03 14.28
C VAL A 28 11.27 -6.14 13.53
N PRO A 29 11.78 -7.21 14.18
CA PRO A 29 12.54 -8.26 13.50
C PRO A 29 11.70 -8.98 12.44
N ALA A 30 10.42 -9.29 12.72
CA ALA A 30 9.58 -9.94 11.72
C ALA A 30 9.32 -9.05 10.50
N LYS A 31 9.36 -7.73 10.65
CA LYS A 31 9.14 -6.75 9.57
C LYS A 31 10.39 -6.56 8.72
N LEU A 32 11.56 -6.48 9.34
CA LEU A 32 12.85 -6.48 8.66
C LEU A 32 13.06 -7.77 7.84
N LYS A 33 12.66 -8.92 8.38
CA LYS A 33 12.73 -10.21 7.68
C LYS A 33 11.87 -10.27 6.41
N ARG A 34 10.81 -9.44 6.28
CA ARG A 34 9.97 -9.40 5.06
C ARG A 34 10.70 -8.86 3.84
N ILE A 35 11.74 -8.09 4.09
CA ILE A 35 12.62 -7.49 3.08
C ILE A 35 14.02 -8.09 3.14
N ASP A 36 14.17 -9.22 3.85
CA ASP A 36 15.43 -9.95 4.05
C ASP A 36 16.55 -9.07 4.62
N LEU A 37 16.17 -8.09 5.45
CA LEU A 37 17.11 -7.25 6.19
C LEU A 37 17.26 -7.78 7.62
N ASN A 38 18.46 -7.61 8.15
CA ASN A 38 18.74 -7.65 9.58
C ASN A 38 19.44 -6.34 9.94
N ALA A 39 18.95 -5.68 10.98
CA ALA A 39 19.63 -4.51 11.49
C ALA A 39 20.91 -4.94 12.22
N ILE A 40 22.00 -4.23 11.96
CA ILE A 40 23.31 -4.48 12.59
C ILE A 40 23.42 -3.72 13.91
N ASN A 41 22.70 -2.60 14.03
CA ASN A 41 22.74 -1.66 15.14
C ASN A 41 21.34 -1.09 15.44
N SER A 42 21.16 -0.58 16.66
CA SER A 42 19.91 0.04 17.12
C SER A 42 19.46 1.20 16.26
N ASP A 43 20.40 1.98 15.72
CA ASP A 43 20.09 3.13 14.88
C ASP A 43 19.42 2.70 13.57
N GLY A 44 19.84 1.57 12.99
CA GLY A 44 19.22 0.98 11.81
C GLY A 44 17.79 0.50 12.07
N GLU A 45 17.53 -0.08 13.25
CA GLU A 45 16.19 -0.47 13.67
C GLU A 45 15.28 0.75 13.85
N ILE A 46 15.76 1.79 14.55
CA ILE A 46 15.01 3.02 14.79
C ILE A 46 14.69 3.71 13.46
N ALA A 47 15.65 3.82 12.55
CA ALA A 47 15.44 4.40 11.23
C ALA A 47 14.39 3.62 10.43
N PHE A 48 14.47 2.28 10.44
CA PHE A 48 13.48 1.43 9.80
C PHE A 48 12.07 1.64 10.39
N ILE A 49 11.95 1.68 11.71
CA ILE A 49 10.67 1.92 12.40
C ILE A 49 10.08 3.27 11.98
N LEU A 50 10.87 4.35 12.00
CA LEU A 50 10.40 5.69 11.67
C LEU A 50 9.93 5.78 10.22
N ILE A 51 10.71 5.25 9.28
CA ILE A 51 10.36 5.27 7.85
C ILE A 51 9.15 4.37 7.59
N TYR A 52 9.15 3.13 8.09
CA TYR A 52 8.08 2.17 7.83
C TYR A 52 6.76 2.61 8.47
N THR A 53 6.80 3.02 9.76
CA THR A 53 5.62 3.52 10.46
C THR A 53 5.11 4.80 9.82
N GLY A 54 5.99 5.76 9.54
CA GLY A 54 5.62 7.03 8.93
C GLY A 54 4.99 6.85 7.55
N LEU A 55 5.56 5.98 6.71
CA LEU A 55 5.04 5.67 5.39
C LEU A 55 3.67 4.99 5.48
N MET A 56 3.58 3.86 6.19
CA MET A 56 2.37 3.05 6.21
C MET A 56 1.21 3.78 6.92
N THR A 57 1.47 4.38 8.08
CA THR A 57 0.46 5.17 8.79
C THR A 57 0.08 6.42 7.99
N GLY A 58 1.06 7.09 7.36
CA GLY A 58 0.83 8.24 6.49
C GLY A 58 -0.11 7.92 5.34
N ILE A 59 0.12 6.83 4.60
CA ILE A 59 -0.77 6.37 3.52
C ILE A 59 -2.19 6.12 4.05
N GLY A 60 -2.33 5.47 5.20
CA GLY A 60 -3.61 5.20 5.83
C GLY A 60 -4.38 6.50 6.17
N VAL A 61 -3.72 7.45 6.82
CA VAL A 61 -4.31 8.75 7.16
C VAL A 61 -4.67 9.53 5.90
N THR A 62 -3.78 9.60 4.90
CA THR A 62 -4.06 10.27 3.63
C THR A 62 -5.24 9.65 2.91
N SER A 63 -5.35 8.31 2.91
CA SER A 63 -6.48 7.59 2.32
C SER A 63 -7.82 7.96 2.99
N LEU A 64 -7.85 8.07 4.34
CA LEU A 64 -9.03 8.54 5.07
C LEU A 64 -9.39 9.98 4.73
N LEU A 65 -8.39 10.88 4.74
CA LEU A 65 -8.62 12.30 4.48
C LEU A 65 -9.11 12.52 3.04
N LEU A 66 -8.52 11.83 2.06
CA LEU A 66 -8.99 11.87 0.67
C LEU A 66 -10.45 11.42 0.56
N GLN A 67 -10.82 10.33 1.24
CA GLN A 67 -12.18 9.83 1.23
C GLN A 67 -13.16 10.80 1.91
N TYR A 68 -12.74 11.40 3.02
CA TYR A 68 -13.52 12.36 3.80
C TYR A 68 -13.76 13.65 3.02
N PHE A 69 -12.70 14.29 2.49
CA PHE A 69 -12.81 15.58 1.81
C PHE A 69 -13.39 15.47 0.40
N SER A 70 -13.03 14.43 -0.37
CA SER A 70 -13.55 14.30 -1.74
C SER A 70 -15.00 13.79 -1.77
N GLY A 71 -15.49 13.19 -0.67
CA GLY A 71 -16.77 12.50 -0.65
C GLY A 71 -16.82 11.28 -1.57
N THR A 72 -15.68 10.81 -2.09
CA THR A 72 -15.58 9.68 -3.03
C THR A 72 -14.49 8.69 -2.61
N TRP A 73 -14.67 7.42 -2.93
CA TRP A 73 -13.66 6.37 -2.69
C TRP A 73 -12.60 6.30 -3.80
N ILE A 74 -12.82 6.97 -4.93
CA ILE A 74 -12.02 6.80 -6.16
C ILE A 74 -10.57 7.25 -5.92
N TYR A 75 -10.36 8.41 -5.30
CA TYR A 75 -9.02 8.94 -5.07
C TYR A 75 -8.22 8.10 -4.06
N SER A 76 -8.88 7.63 -3.00
CA SER A 76 -8.26 6.74 -2.02
C SER A 76 -7.91 5.38 -2.65
N ALA A 77 -8.79 4.80 -3.47
CA ALA A 77 -8.50 3.56 -4.19
C ALA A 77 -7.40 3.73 -5.22
N LEU A 78 -7.35 4.87 -5.90
CA LEU A 78 -6.29 5.21 -6.84
C LEU A 78 -4.94 5.31 -6.13
N LEU A 79 -4.88 6.05 -5.01
CA LEU A 79 -3.67 6.18 -4.19
C LEU A 79 -3.17 4.81 -3.74
N THR A 80 -4.03 3.99 -3.13
CA THR A 80 -3.61 2.68 -2.62
C THR A 80 -3.13 1.75 -3.73
N THR A 81 -3.82 1.74 -4.88
CA THR A 81 -3.44 0.94 -6.05
C THR A 81 -2.06 1.35 -6.59
N ILE A 82 -1.78 2.66 -6.71
CA ILE A 82 -0.50 3.17 -7.19
C ILE A 82 0.63 2.82 -6.22
N ILE A 83 0.42 2.99 -4.92
CA ILE A 83 1.43 2.70 -3.90
C ILE A 83 1.80 1.21 -3.90
N ILE A 84 0.81 0.32 -3.91
CA ILE A 84 1.08 -1.12 -3.91
C ILE A 84 1.71 -1.56 -5.23
N GLY A 85 1.27 -0.98 -6.36
CA GLY A 85 1.93 -1.18 -7.65
C GLY A 85 3.40 -0.75 -7.61
N SER A 86 3.71 0.33 -6.90
CA SER A 86 5.09 0.79 -6.72
C SER A 86 5.90 -0.18 -5.85
N PHE A 87 5.32 -0.75 -4.79
CA PHE A 87 5.98 -1.79 -3.98
C PHE A 87 6.32 -3.05 -4.78
N ILE A 88 5.43 -3.48 -5.67
CA ILE A 88 5.70 -4.59 -6.60
C ILE A 88 6.93 -4.28 -7.46
N VAL A 89 6.98 -3.09 -8.07
CA VAL A 89 8.12 -2.66 -8.89
C VAL A 89 9.41 -2.63 -8.05
N PHE A 90 9.37 -2.06 -6.85
CA PHE A 90 10.53 -2.04 -5.96
C PHE A 90 11.03 -3.42 -5.60
N ARG A 91 10.14 -4.39 -5.36
CA ARG A 91 10.54 -5.78 -5.09
C ARG A 91 11.19 -6.44 -6.29
N ILE A 92 10.67 -6.21 -7.50
CA ILE A 92 11.25 -6.77 -8.74
C ILE A 92 12.63 -6.16 -8.99
N VAL A 93 12.77 -4.84 -8.85
CA VAL A 93 14.08 -4.18 -8.99
C VAL A 93 15.05 -4.67 -7.92
N GLY A 94 14.60 -4.76 -6.67
CA GLY A 94 15.39 -5.27 -5.56
C GLY A 94 15.84 -6.72 -5.76
N SER A 95 14.98 -7.59 -6.29
CA SER A 95 15.36 -8.98 -6.57
C SER A 95 16.36 -9.10 -7.71
N ILE A 96 16.30 -8.22 -8.72
CA ILE A 96 17.32 -8.16 -9.77
C ILE A 96 18.67 -7.77 -9.17
N MET A 97 18.70 -6.84 -8.22
CA MET A 97 19.94 -6.39 -7.55
C MET A 97 20.55 -7.46 -6.64
N VAL A 98 19.70 -8.17 -5.88
CA VAL A 98 20.14 -9.18 -4.88
C VAL A 98 20.30 -10.58 -5.52
N GLY A 99 19.71 -10.81 -6.69
CA GLY A 99 19.78 -12.07 -7.44
C GLY A 99 18.88 -13.19 -6.92
N SER A 100 18.03 -12.92 -5.92
CA SER A 100 17.09 -13.90 -5.37
C SER A 100 15.85 -13.24 -4.75
N LEU A 101 14.80 -14.03 -4.55
CA LEU A 101 13.64 -13.69 -3.74
C LEU A 101 13.46 -14.75 -2.66
N SER A 102 13.36 -14.33 -1.41
CA SER A 102 13.02 -15.25 -0.32
C SER A 102 11.57 -15.74 -0.46
N SER A 103 11.26 -16.91 0.09
CA SER A 103 9.88 -17.44 0.12
C SER A 103 8.89 -16.46 0.75
N THR A 104 9.35 -15.67 1.73
CA THR A 104 8.57 -14.62 2.36
C THR A 104 8.25 -13.49 1.38
N GLN A 105 9.24 -13.02 0.61
CA GLN A 105 9.03 -11.98 -0.40
C GLN A 105 8.09 -12.42 -1.53
N ILE A 106 8.16 -13.69 -1.95
CA ILE A 106 7.25 -14.26 -2.95
C ILE A 106 5.79 -14.22 -2.46
N ASN A 107 5.56 -14.60 -1.20
CA ASN A 107 4.22 -14.56 -0.61
C ASN A 107 3.68 -13.12 -0.59
N PHE A 108 4.48 -12.15 -0.15
CA PHE A 108 4.08 -10.74 -0.18
C PHE A 108 3.78 -10.25 -1.59
N LEU A 109 4.63 -10.59 -2.56
CA LEU A 109 4.42 -10.23 -3.96
C LEU A 109 3.09 -10.77 -4.50
N ALA A 110 2.72 -12.00 -4.15
CA ALA A 110 1.43 -12.59 -4.55
C ALA A 110 0.24 -11.81 -3.97
N PHE A 111 0.28 -11.45 -2.68
CA PHE A 111 -0.76 -10.63 -2.06
C PHE A 111 -0.84 -9.23 -2.69
N GLU A 112 0.30 -8.57 -2.91
CA GLU A 112 0.37 -7.24 -3.51
C GLU A 112 -0.22 -7.25 -4.94
N ILE A 113 0.05 -8.29 -5.75
CA ILE A 113 -0.54 -8.45 -7.08
C ILE A 113 -2.06 -8.59 -7.00
N LEU A 114 -2.59 -9.36 -6.04
CA LEU A 114 -4.04 -9.50 -5.86
C LEU A 114 -4.70 -8.17 -5.46
N GLU A 115 -4.08 -7.42 -4.55
CA GLU A 115 -4.56 -6.12 -4.09
C GLU A 115 -4.60 -5.09 -5.22
N VAL A 116 -3.52 -5.00 -6.02
CA VAL A 116 -3.45 -4.11 -7.20
C VAL A 116 -4.47 -4.53 -8.24
N THR A 117 -4.61 -5.82 -8.51
CA THR A 117 -5.60 -6.33 -9.47
C THR A 117 -7.02 -5.97 -9.04
N ALA A 118 -7.34 -6.15 -7.76
CA ALA A 118 -8.63 -5.75 -7.21
C ALA A 118 -8.87 -4.24 -7.34
N GLY A 119 -7.86 -3.42 -7.02
CA GLY A 119 -7.91 -1.97 -7.16
C GLY A 119 -8.14 -1.51 -8.61
N VAL A 120 -7.37 -2.04 -9.56
CA VAL A 120 -7.52 -1.76 -11.00
C VAL A 120 -8.89 -2.19 -11.52
N LEU A 121 -9.36 -3.39 -11.16
CA LEU A 121 -10.68 -3.88 -11.59
C LEU A 121 -11.82 -3.02 -11.03
N LEU A 122 -11.71 -2.54 -9.78
CA LEU A 122 -12.68 -1.62 -9.19
C LEU A 122 -12.68 -0.27 -9.90
N LEU A 123 -11.51 0.30 -10.14
CA LEU A 123 -11.35 1.61 -10.79
C LEU A 123 -11.80 1.60 -12.27
N THR A 124 -11.50 0.53 -13.01
CA THR A 124 -11.91 0.37 -14.41
C THR A 124 -13.42 0.17 -14.56
N LYS A 125 -14.05 -0.62 -13.67
CA LYS A 125 -15.49 -0.88 -13.68
C LYS A 125 -16.37 0.32 -13.38
N GLU A 126 -15.81 1.37 -12.78
CA GLU A 126 -16.57 2.57 -12.46
C GLU A 126 -16.70 3.54 -13.64
N ASN A 127 -16.02 3.25 -14.76
CA ASN A 127 -15.80 4.16 -15.87
C ASN A 127 -15.19 5.46 -15.37
N PHE A 128 -13.95 5.69 -15.76
CA PHE A 128 -13.32 7.00 -15.69
C PHE A 128 -14.13 7.94 -16.60
N LYS A 129 -15.31 8.41 -16.15
CA LYS A 129 -16.01 9.55 -16.75
C LYS A 129 -15.10 10.73 -16.49
N ARG A 130 -14.15 10.94 -17.41
CA ARG A 130 -13.59 12.25 -17.73
C ARG A 130 -14.75 13.14 -18.19
N SER A 131 -15.59 13.57 -17.26
CA SER A 131 -16.27 14.83 -17.43
C SER A 131 -15.37 15.85 -16.73
N LEU A 132 -14.40 16.38 -17.48
CA LEU A 132 -13.78 17.66 -17.16
C LEU A 132 -14.92 18.69 -17.24
N PRO A 133 -15.42 19.25 -16.12
CA PRO A 133 -16.54 20.19 -16.17
C PRO A 133 -16.11 21.60 -16.59
N TYR A 134 -14.84 21.81 -16.95
CA TYR A 134 -14.25 23.16 -17.07
C TYR A 134 -13.55 23.42 -18.42
N LEU A 135 -13.80 22.60 -19.45
CA LEU A 135 -13.29 22.84 -20.81
C LEU A 135 -14.42 22.58 -21.82
N SER A 136 -15.38 23.49 -21.86
CA SER A 136 -16.33 23.68 -22.97
C SER A 136 -16.80 25.13 -22.98
#